data_AF-A0A7C5JME9-F1
#
_entry.id   AF-A0A7C5JME9-F1
#
_cell.length_a   1.000
_cell.length_b   1.000
_cell.length_c   1.000
_cell.angle_alpha   90.00
_cell.angle_beta   90.00
_cell.angle_gamma   90.00
#
_symmetry.space_group_name_H-M   'P 1'
#
loop_
_entity.id
_entity.type
_entity.pdbx_description
1 polymer ?
#
loop_
_entity_poly.entity_id
_entity_poly.type
_entity_poly.pdbx_seq_one_letter_code
_entity_poly.pdbx_strand_id
1 'polypeptide(L)'
;MKIYRIKQKHHGGVHPHYNKTATTGKAIEIMPPPQAVYISLAQHIGAPSKPVVKKGDRVLRGQIIAEAGGYVSVPVHSSVSGTVKSIESSITVTGRNSMVVTIENDGQNLLHENCKPPSDWRMLSSQELVQLVQKAGIIGMGGAGFPAHVKLSPPP
;
A
#
# COMPACT_ATOMS: atom_id res chain seq x y z
N MET A 1 -7.79 33.79 -30.09
CA MET A 1 -7.29 32.41 -29.89
C MET A 1 -8.29 31.43 -30.51
N LYS A 2 -7.97 30.83 -31.66
CA LYS A 2 -8.89 29.88 -32.35
C LYS A 2 -8.81 28.54 -31.62
N ILE A 3 -9.87 28.18 -30.90
CA ILE A 3 -10.03 26.85 -30.31
C ILE A 3 -10.43 25.90 -31.44
N TYR A 4 -9.51 25.06 -31.88
CA TYR A 4 -9.81 23.96 -32.80
C TYR A 4 -10.47 22.83 -31.99
N ARG A 5 -11.80 22.72 -32.06
CA ARG A 5 -12.51 21.51 -31.59
C ARG A 5 -12.26 20.38 -32.58
N ILE A 6 -11.48 19.38 -32.17
CA ILE A 6 -11.33 18.13 -32.92
C ILE A 6 -12.71 17.47 -33.02
N LYS A 7 -13.25 17.36 -34.24
CA LYS A 7 -14.53 16.69 -34.56
C LYS A 7 -14.39 15.15 -34.61
N GLN A 8 -13.50 14.54 -33.81
CA GLN A 8 -13.44 13.09 -33.75
C GLN A 8 -14.47 12.57 -32.74
N LYS A 9 -15.60 12.06 -33.25
CA LYS A 9 -16.35 11.04 -32.52
C LYS A 9 -15.44 9.82 -32.42
N HIS A 10 -14.90 9.55 -31.23
CA HIS A 10 -14.20 8.29 -30.99
C HIS A 10 -15.20 7.16 -31.28
N HIS A 11 -14.94 6.38 -32.34
CA HIS A 11 -15.73 5.20 -32.68
C HIS A 11 -15.31 4.08 -31.73
N GLY A 12 -15.93 4.05 -30.55
CA GLY A 12 -15.88 2.92 -29.63
C GLY A 12 -14.57 2.74 -28.86
N GLY A 13 -14.65 1.85 -27.86
CA GLY A 13 -13.53 1.25 -27.16
C GLY A 13 -13.49 -0.25 -27.43
N VAL A 14 -12.37 -0.90 -27.13
CA VAL A 14 -12.29 -2.36 -27.17
C VAL A 14 -13.02 -2.91 -25.95
N HIS A 15 -13.96 -3.83 -26.16
CA HIS A 15 -14.63 -4.59 -25.09
C HIS A 15 -14.16 -6.05 -25.16
N PRO A 16 -13.01 -6.40 -24.56
CA PRO A 16 -12.56 -7.78 -24.51
C PRO A 16 -13.61 -8.67 -23.84
N HIS A 17 -13.70 -9.92 -24.25
CA HIS A 17 -14.55 -10.91 -23.57
C HIS A 17 -14.19 -10.97 -22.08
N TYR A 18 -15.20 -10.84 -21.22
CA TYR A 18 -15.00 -10.72 -19.77
C TYR A 18 -14.39 -11.98 -19.11
N ASN A 19 -14.46 -13.14 -19.76
CA ASN A 19 -13.90 -14.44 -19.31
C ASN A 19 -14.19 -14.79 -17.83
N LYS A 20 -15.35 -14.35 -17.30
CA LYS A 20 -15.74 -14.59 -15.90
C LYS A 20 -16.33 -15.98 -15.66
N THR A 21 -16.77 -16.66 -16.72
CA THR A 21 -17.47 -17.97 -16.65
C THR A 21 -16.69 -19.03 -15.89
N ALA A 22 -15.35 -18.97 -15.91
CA ALA A 22 -14.48 -19.90 -15.19
C ALA A 22 -14.59 -19.81 -13.65
N THR A 23 -15.09 -18.69 -13.12
CA THR A 23 -15.15 -18.45 -11.66
C THR A 23 -16.53 -18.03 -11.14
N THR A 24 -17.49 -17.67 -12.00
CA THR A 24 -18.81 -17.14 -11.60
C THR A 24 -19.58 -18.04 -10.61
N GLY A 25 -19.41 -19.36 -10.67
CA GLY A 25 -20.11 -20.31 -9.80
C GLY A 25 -19.27 -20.95 -8.69
N LYS A 26 -18.01 -20.53 -8.50
CA LYS A 26 -17.14 -21.11 -7.48
C LYS A 26 -17.48 -20.54 -6.10
N ALA A 27 -17.35 -21.36 -5.06
CA ALA A 27 -17.51 -20.91 -3.68
C ALA A 27 -16.40 -19.90 -3.32
N ILE A 28 -16.73 -18.98 -2.42
CA ILE A 28 -15.74 -18.11 -1.79
C ILE A 28 -14.98 -18.95 -0.76
N GLU A 29 -13.66 -19.01 -0.88
CA GLU A 29 -12.79 -19.76 0.04
C GLU A 29 -11.92 -18.80 0.85
N ILE A 30 -11.66 -19.15 2.11
CA ILE A 30 -10.73 -18.43 2.95
C ILE A 30 -9.33 -18.95 2.67
N MET A 31 -8.46 -18.10 2.15
CA MET A 31 -7.06 -18.44 1.97
C MET A 31 -6.37 -18.54 3.35
N PRO A 32 -5.65 -19.63 3.65
CA PRO A 32 -4.88 -19.71 4.88
C PRO A 32 -3.78 -18.63 4.87
N PRO A 33 -3.45 -18.06 6.04
CA PRO A 33 -2.40 -17.05 6.11
C PRO A 33 -1.06 -17.66 5.64
N PRO A 34 -0.24 -16.90 4.88
CA PRO A 34 1.02 -17.40 4.38
C PRO A 34 2.01 -17.61 5.53
N GLN A 35 2.94 -18.57 5.40
CA GLN A 35 3.99 -18.81 6.40
C GLN A 35 5.00 -17.65 6.50
N ALA A 36 5.15 -16.88 5.43
CA ALA A 36 5.98 -15.68 5.42
C ALA A 36 5.44 -14.65 4.42
N VAL A 37 5.78 -13.39 4.64
CA VAL A 37 5.48 -12.29 3.73
C VAL A 37 6.76 -11.56 3.32
N TYR A 38 6.78 -11.05 2.10
CA TYR A 38 7.89 -10.32 1.50
C TYR A 38 7.40 -8.92 1.17
N ILE A 39 7.77 -7.94 1.99
CA ILE A 39 7.22 -6.59 1.89
C ILE A 39 8.27 -5.66 1.29
N SER A 40 8.05 -5.26 0.04
CA SER A 40 8.87 -4.23 -0.63
C SER A 40 8.74 -2.89 0.08
N LEU A 41 9.86 -2.17 0.22
CA LEU A 41 9.89 -0.80 0.75
C LEU A 41 9.74 0.28 -0.34
N ALA A 42 9.63 -0.14 -1.62
CA ALA A 42 9.30 0.75 -2.74
C ALA A 42 7.89 0.44 -3.26
N GLN A 43 6.85 0.80 -2.48
CA GLN A 43 5.44 0.57 -2.83
C GLN A 43 4.79 1.75 -3.57
N HIS A 44 5.48 2.89 -3.63
CA HIS A 44 4.97 4.14 -4.20
C HIS A 44 6.01 4.83 -5.08
N ILE A 45 5.57 5.83 -5.85
CA ILE A 45 6.40 6.51 -6.84
C ILE A 45 7.55 7.36 -6.28
N GLY A 46 7.43 7.87 -5.05
CA GLY A 46 8.48 8.72 -4.48
C GLY A 46 9.53 7.93 -3.70
N ALA A 47 10.33 8.64 -2.88
CA ALA A 47 11.53 8.09 -2.26
C ALA A 47 11.23 6.83 -1.41
N PRO A 48 11.94 5.69 -1.63
CA PRO A 48 11.69 4.45 -0.91
C PRO A 48 11.66 4.63 0.61
N SER A 49 10.78 3.89 1.28
CA SER A 49 10.66 3.92 2.73
C SER A 49 11.91 3.32 3.38
N LYS A 50 12.32 3.87 4.52
CA LYS A 50 13.56 3.47 5.22
C LYS A 50 13.21 2.51 6.35
N PRO A 51 13.81 1.31 6.42
CA PRO A 51 13.48 0.33 7.44
C PRO A 51 13.76 0.88 8.84
N VAL A 52 12.85 0.62 9.78
CA VAL A 52 12.98 0.96 11.22
C VAL A 52 13.02 -0.26 12.13
N VAL A 53 12.95 -1.45 11.53
CA VAL A 53 13.15 -2.74 12.20
C VAL A 53 14.47 -3.36 11.77
N LYS A 54 14.94 -4.34 12.52
CA LYS A 54 16.13 -5.16 12.21
C LYS A 54 15.78 -6.65 12.21
N LYS A 55 16.65 -7.46 11.62
CA LYS A 55 16.55 -8.93 11.67
C LYS A 55 16.44 -9.40 13.12
N GLY A 56 15.51 -10.31 13.38
CA GLY A 56 15.21 -10.87 14.71
C GLY A 56 14.16 -10.08 15.49
N ASP A 57 13.77 -8.89 15.06
CA ASP A 57 12.72 -8.14 15.74
C ASP A 57 11.37 -8.84 15.60
N ARG A 58 10.61 -8.85 16.70
CA ARG A 58 9.19 -9.22 16.68
C ARG A 58 8.37 -8.02 16.22
N VAL A 59 7.42 -8.26 15.32
CA VAL A 59 6.52 -7.26 14.78
C VAL A 59 5.06 -7.70 14.90
N LEU A 60 4.15 -6.73 15.02
CA LEU A 60 2.71 -6.96 15.05
C LEU A 60 2.07 -6.57 13.72
N ARG A 61 0.88 -7.11 13.43
CA ARG A 61 0.10 -6.71 12.26
C ARG A 61 -0.24 -5.23 12.35
N GLY A 62 0.06 -4.49 11.29
CA GLY A 62 -0.15 -3.04 11.22
C GLY A 62 0.91 -2.21 11.93
N GLN A 63 1.99 -2.81 12.44
CA GLN A 63 3.15 -2.09 12.95
C GLN A 63 3.94 -1.47 11.79
N ILE A 64 4.43 -0.23 11.94
CA ILE A 64 5.36 0.40 11.00
C ILE A 64 6.67 -0.39 11.00
N ILE A 65 7.09 -0.83 9.82
CA ILE A 65 8.39 -1.51 9.59
C ILE A 65 9.36 -0.66 8.78
N ALA A 66 8.86 0.38 8.11
CA ALA A 66 9.68 1.40 7.47
C ALA A 66 8.99 2.76 7.49
N GLU A 67 9.76 3.82 7.73
CA GLU A 67 9.30 5.21 7.72
C GLU A 67 9.39 5.82 6.32
N ALA A 68 8.59 6.86 6.08
CA ALA A 68 8.59 7.59 4.81
C ALA A 68 9.98 8.17 4.48
N GLY A 69 10.47 7.93 3.26
CA GLY A 69 11.78 8.39 2.79
C GLY A 69 11.85 9.86 2.36
N GLY A 70 10.73 10.60 2.43
CA GLY A 70 10.61 11.99 2.01
C GLY A 70 9.15 12.46 2.00
N TYR A 71 8.88 13.65 1.46
CA TYR A 71 7.52 14.21 1.43
C TYR A 71 6.56 13.40 0.55
N VAL A 72 6.99 13.03 -0.66
CA VAL A 72 6.25 12.11 -1.55
C VAL A 72 6.65 10.70 -1.17
N SER A 73 6.21 10.22 -0.01
CA SER A 73 6.50 8.88 0.50
C SER A 73 5.52 8.58 1.63
N VAL A 74 5.36 7.30 1.97
CA VAL A 74 4.52 6.87 3.10
C VAL A 74 5.22 5.78 3.91
N PRO A 75 4.87 5.61 5.20
CA PRO A 75 5.32 4.46 5.97
C PRO A 75 4.80 3.15 5.40
N VAL A 76 5.57 2.08 5.59
CA VAL A 76 5.20 0.70 5.24
C VAL A 76 4.95 -0.07 6.53
N HIS A 77 3.89 -0.86 6.55
CA HIS A 77 3.44 -1.62 7.71
C HIS A 77 3.57 -3.12 7.49
N SER A 78 3.76 -3.87 8.57
CA SER A 78 3.69 -5.34 8.52
C SER A 78 2.25 -5.80 8.25
N SER A 79 2.08 -6.73 7.31
CA SER A 79 0.78 -7.35 7.02
C SER A 79 0.44 -8.50 7.98
N VAL A 80 1.40 -8.98 8.77
CA VAL A 80 1.25 -10.11 9.71
C VAL A 80 1.93 -9.80 11.04
N SER A 81 1.61 -10.56 12.09
CA SER A 81 2.47 -10.65 13.28
C SER A 81 3.53 -11.73 13.07
N GLY A 82 4.69 -11.55 13.69
CA GLY A 82 5.76 -12.55 13.65
C GLY A 82 7.14 -11.94 13.80
N THR A 83 8.12 -12.50 13.09
CA THR A 83 9.54 -12.16 13.27
C THR A 83 10.19 -11.73 11.97
N VAL A 84 10.95 -10.64 11.99
CA VAL A 84 11.72 -10.16 10.84
C VAL A 84 12.85 -11.13 10.55
N LYS A 85 12.76 -11.87 9.45
CA LYS A 85 13.73 -12.89 9.03
C LYS A 85 14.93 -12.28 8.31
N SER A 86 14.69 -11.30 7.44
CA SER A 86 15.74 -10.58 6.70
C SER A 86 15.27 -9.22 6.21
N ILE A 87 16.24 -8.35 5.89
CA ILE A 87 16.04 -7.06 5.24
C ILE A 87 17.08 -6.97 4.14
N GLU A 88 16.70 -7.29 2.91
CA GLU A 88 17.63 -7.57 1.82
C GLU A 88 17.14 -6.98 0.50
N SER A 89 18.07 -6.73 -0.43
CA SER A 89 17.75 -6.28 -1.78
C SER A 89 17.22 -7.46 -2.61
N SER A 90 16.04 -7.33 -3.21
CA SER A 90 15.44 -8.37 -4.06
C SER A 90 14.67 -7.79 -5.24
N ILE A 91 14.54 -8.58 -6.32
CA ILE A 91 13.70 -8.22 -7.48
C ILE A 91 12.23 -8.36 -7.07
N THR A 92 11.51 -7.25 -7.18
CA THR A 92 10.07 -7.18 -6.84
C THR A 92 9.20 -7.54 -8.04
N VAL A 93 7.89 -7.65 -7.82
CA VAL A 93 6.88 -7.89 -8.88
C VAL A 93 6.89 -6.85 -10.01
N THR A 94 7.51 -5.69 -9.79
CA THR A 94 7.68 -4.65 -10.82
C THR A 94 8.88 -4.90 -11.74
N GLY A 95 9.65 -5.98 -11.51
CA GLY A 95 10.91 -6.26 -12.20
C GLY A 95 12.08 -5.39 -11.74
N ARG A 96 11.89 -4.53 -10.72
CA ARG A 96 12.92 -3.65 -10.16
C ARG A 96 13.45 -4.20 -8.85
N ASN A 97 14.74 -3.94 -8.61
CA ASN A 97 15.37 -4.22 -7.33
C ASN A 97 14.88 -3.22 -6.26
N SER A 98 14.53 -3.72 -5.08
CA SER A 98 14.14 -2.92 -3.92
C SER A 98 14.57 -3.63 -2.63
N MET A 99 14.68 -2.87 -1.54
CA MET A 99 14.78 -3.44 -0.20
C MET A 99 13.46 -4.12 0.16
N VAL A 100 13.54 -5.37 0.62
CA VAL A 100 12.41 -6.20 1.00
C VAL A 100 12.61 -6.67 2.44
N VAL A 101 11.58 -6.47 3.26
CA VAL A 101 11.50 -7.01 4.61
C VAL A 101 10.77 -8.35 4.55
N THR A 102 11.47 -9.43 4.90
CA THR A 102 10.87 -10.77 5.00
C THR A 102 10.42 -10.99 6.43
N ILE A 103 9.15 -11.32 6.65
CA ILE A 103 8.58 -11.57 7.97
C ILE A 103 8.03 -12.98 7.99
N GLU A 104 8.54 -13.80 8.90
CA GLU A 104 7.99 -15.12 9.19
C GLU A 104 6.74 -14.94 10.05
N ASN A 105 5.62 -15.50 9.60
CA ASN A 105 4.31 -15.31 10.21
C ASN A 105 4.14 -16.26 11.41
N ASP A 106 3.81 -15.72 12.58
CA ASP A 106 3.58 -16.51 13.79
C ASP A 106 2.17 -17.15 13.85
N GLY A 107 1.29 -16.81 12.91
CA GLY A 107 -0.08 -17.29 12.84
C GLY A 107 -1.02 -16.72 13.91
N GLN A 108 -0.52 -15.84 14.79
CA GLN A 108 -1.30 -15.29 15.91
C GLN A 108 -2.14 -14.09 15.50
N ASN A 109 -1.80 -13.45 14.38
CA ASN A 109 -2.54 -12.33 13.80
C ASN A 109 -2.73 -11.16 14.78
N LEU A 110 -1.76 -10.93 15.67
CA LEU A 110 -1.82 -9.93 16.73
C LEU A 110 -1.75 -8.52 16.16
N LEU A 111 -2.74 -7.69 16.49
CA LEU A 111 -2.86 -6.32 16.01
C LEU A 111 -2.00 -5.37 16.86
N HIS A 112 -1.28 -4.47 16.18
CA HIS A 112 -0.52 -3.43 16.85
C HIS A 112 -1.46 -2.45 17.58
N GLU A 113 -1.08 -2.02 18.79
CA GLU A 113 -1.92 -1.18 19.66
C GLU A 113 -2.32 0.18 19.05
N ASN A 114 -1.48 0.71 18.15
CA ASN A 114 -1.72 1.96 17.44
C ASN A 114 -2.67 1.82 16.25
N CYS A 115 -3.10 0.60 15.90
CA CYS A 115 -4.10 0.39 14.86
C CYS A 115 -5.51 0.62 15.41
N LYS A 116 -5.77 1.86 15.86
CA LYS A 116 -7.07 2.30 16.38
C LYS A 116 -7.56 3.48 15.54
N PRO A 117 -8.83 3.47 15.10
CA PRO A 117 -9.41 4.64 14.48
C PRO A 117 -9.51 5.78 15.52
N PRO A 118 -9.57 7.05 15.08
CA PRO A 118 -9.94 8.14 15.98
C PRO A 118 -11.34 7.89 16.57
N SER A 119 -11.57 8.39 17.78
CA SER A 119 -12.84 8.23 18.50
C SER A 119 -14.03 8.80 17.71
N ASP A 120 -13.88 10.01 17.16
CA ASP A 120 -14.78 10.56 16.14
C ASP A 120 -13.98 11.34 15.09
N TRP A 121 -13.93 10.81 13.87
CA TRP A 121 -13.20 11.45 12.76
C TRP A 121 -13.82 12.78 12.33
N ARG A 122 -15.10 13.05 12.65
CA ARG A 122 -15.79 14.30 12.31
C ARG A 122 -15.31 15.48 13.14
N MET A 123 -14.67 15.22 14.27
CA MET A 123 -14.07 16.25 15.12
C MET A 123 -12.67 16.66 14.65
N LEU A 124 -12.09 15.94 13.68
CA LEU A 124 -10.76 16.21 13.15
C LEU A 124 -10.82 17.25 12.04
N SER A 125 -9.84 18.14 12.02
CA SER A 125 -9.59 19.03 10.90
C SER A 125 -9.22 18.24 9.63
N SER A 126 -9.40 18.87 8.47
CA SER A 126 -8.96 18.33 7.19
C SER A 126 -7.47 17.95 7.21
N GLN A 127 -6.64 18.76 7.88
CA GLN A 127 -5.21 18.52 8.02
C GLN A 127 -4.93 17.26 8.85
N GLU A 128 -5.63 17.07 9.96
CA GLU A 128 -5.48 15.87 10.80
C GLU A 128 -5.92 14.60 10.06
N LEU A 129 -7.02 14.66 9.31
CA LEU A 129 -7.48 13.55 8.47
C LEU A 129 -6.44 13.18 7.42
N VAL A 130 -5.85 14.16 6.74
CA VAL A 130 -4.78 13.93 5.76
C VAL A 130 -3.55 13.30 6.41
N GLN A 131 -3.17 13.74 7.62
CA GLN A 131 -2.07 13.14 8.37
C GLN A 131 -2.37 11.68 8.77
N LEU A 132 -3.61 11.35 9.15
CA LEU A 132 -4.01 9.96 9.41
C LEU A 132 -3.88 9.10 8.15
N VAL A 133 -4.29 9.61 6.99
CA VAL A 133 -4.13 8.93 5.69
C VAL A 133 -2.65 8.67 5.39
N GLN A 134 -1.78 9.66 5.63
CA GLN A 134 -0.33 9.49 5.48
C GLN A 134 0.23 8.44 6.44
N LYS A 135 -0.08 8.54 7.74
CA LYS A 135 0.38 7.62 8.78
C LYS A 135 -0.08 6.19 8.52
N ALA A 136 -1.26 6.01 7.95
CA ALA A 136 -1.80 4.70 7.58
C ALA A 136 -1.11 4.07 6.36
N GLY A 137 -0.18 4.77 5.69
CA GLY A 137 0.55 4.20 4.55
C GLY A 137 -0.26 4.18 3.25
N ILE A 138 -1.32 4.99 3.12
CA ILE A 138 -2.29 4.86 2.03
C ILE A 138 -1.74 5.48 0.74
N ILE A 139 -1.79 4.70 -0.34
CA ILE A 139 -1.36 5.08 -1.69
C ILE A 139 -2.49 4.91 -2.71
N GLY A 140 -2.38 5.58 -3.86
CA GLY A 140 -3.34 5.44 -4.95
C GLY A 140 -3.19 4.11 -5.70
N MET A 141 -4.28 3.34 -5.78
CA MET A 141 -4.35 2.03 -6.46
C MET A 141 -4.54 2.11 -7.99
N GLY A 142 -4.33 3.28 -8.59
CA GLY A 142 -4.47 3.49 -10.05
C GLY A 142 -3.25 3.04 -10.87
N GLY A 143 -2.21 2.50 -10.24
CA GLY A 143 -1.01 1.96 -10.88
C GLY A 143 0.29 2.57 -10.35
N ALA A 144 0.42 3.89 -10.35
CA ALA A 144 1.66 4.56 -9.95
C ALA A 144 1.97 4.50 -8.44
N GLY A 145 1.02 4.10 -7.59
CA GLY A 145 1.21 4.11 -6.14
C GLY A 145 1.45 5.52 -5.57
N PHE A 146 0.86 6.56 -6.14
CA PHE A 146 1.09 7.94 -5.67
C PHE A 146 0.51 8.15 -4.25
N PRO A 147 1.27 8.67 -3.27
CA PRO A 147 0.80 8.88 -1.90
C PRO A 147 -0.53 9.63 -1.81
N ALA A 148 -1.50 9.08 -1.09
CA ALA A 148 -2.85 9.63 -1.06
C ALA A 148 -2.89 11.00 -0.36
N HIS A 149 -2.09 11.20 0.70
CA HIS A 149 -2.03 12.48 1.42
C HIS A 149 -1.63 13.65 0.53
N VAL A 150 -0.76 13.43 -0.46
CA VAL A 150 -0.36 14.46 -1.42
C VAL A 150 -1.52 14.83 -2.35
N LYS A 151 -2.36 13.87 -2.74
CA LYS A 151 -3.55 14.15 -3.56
C LYS A 151 -4.63 14.91 -2.80
N LEU A 152 -4.73 14.68 -1.51
CA LEU A 152 -5.70 15.31 -0.63
C LEU A 152 -5.28 16.72 -0.18
N SER A 153 -4.07 17.15 -0.54
CA SER A 153 -3.51 18.48 -0.24
C SER A 153 -3.11 19.22 -1.52
N PRO A 154 -4.07 19.59 -2.39
CA PRO A 154 -3.74 20.37 -3.59
C PRO A 154 -3.17 21.75 -3.21
N PRO A 155 -2.28 22.34 -4.05
CA PRO A 155 -1.87 23.73 -3.87
C PRO A 155 -3.07 24.67 -3.86
N PRO A 156 -3.00 25.80 -3.14
CA PRO A 156 -4.03 26.84 -3.17
C PRO A 156 -4.18 27.47 -4.57
#